data_AF-A0A7Z0WCX0-F1
#
_entry.id   AF-A0A7Z0WCX0-F1
#
_cell.length_a   1.000
_cell.length_b   1.000
_cell.length_c   1.000
_cell.angle_alpha   90.00
_cell.angle_beta   90.00
_cell.angle_gamma   90.00
#
_symmetry.space_group_name_H-M   'P 1'
#
loop_
_entity.id
_entity.type
_entity.pdbx_description
1 polymer ?
#
loop_
_entity_poly.entity_id
_entity_poly.type
_entity_poly.pdbx_seq_one_letter_code
_entity_poly.pdbx_strand_id
1 'polypeptide(L)'
;PDVRSVFVNVFGGITACDAVANGIVQAFELLGTVDKPVVVRLDGNNAALGRQILDDADLPGLSQMDTMDNAARRAAELAAQGA
;
A
#
# COMPACT_ATOMS: atom_id res chain seq x y z
N PRO A 1 -16.17 1.19 -13.99
CA PRO A 1 -14.98 0.36 -13.72
C PRO A 1 -15.20 -0.43 -12.43
N ASP A 2 -14.79 -1.70 -12.38
CA ASP A 2 -15.20 -2.62 -11.29
C ASP A 2 -14.27 -2.60 -10.07
N VAL A 3 -13.08 -2.01 -10.20
CA VAL A 3 -12.12 -1.90 -9.10
C VAL A 3 -12.66 -0.96 -8.03
N ARG A 4 -12.84 -1.50 -6.81
CA ARG A 4 -13.31 -0.76 -5.64
C ARG A 4 -12.19 -0.41 -4.64
N SER A 5 -11.15 -1.24 -4.53
CA SER A 5 -9.96 -1.01 -3.70
C SER A 5 -8.72 -1.65 -4.31
N VAL A 6 -7.53 -1.22 -3.90
CA VAL A 6 -6.25 -1.82 -4.31
C VAL A 6 -5.54 -2.37 -3.07
N PHE A 7 -5.03 -3.60 -3.15
CA PHE A 7 -4.20 -4.19 -2.10
C PHE A 7 -2.81 -4.53 -2.67
N VAL A 8 -1.79 -3.83 -2.21
CA VAL A 8 -0.38 -4.04 -2.56
C VAL A 8 0.27 -4.89 -1.46
N ASN A 9 0.56 -6.15 -1.77
CA ASN A 9 1.24 -7.08 -0.87
C ASN A 9 2.60 -7.44 -1.44
N VAL A 10 3.68 -7.05 -0.77
CA VAL A 10 5.05 -7.28 -1.25
C VAL A 10 5.89 -7.93 -0.17
N PHE A 11 6.55 -9.03 -0.55
CA PHE A 11 7.58 -9.68 0.23
C PHE A 11 8.95 -9.37 -0.41
N GLY A 12 9.71 -8.47 0.20
CA GLY A 12 11.04 -8.07 -0.21
C GLY A 12 12.05 -9.20 -0.03
N GLY A 13 12.69 -9.59 -1.12
CA GLY A 13 13.81 -10.51 -1.15
C GLY A 13 15.02 -9.81 -1.76
N ILE A 14 15.18 -9.95 -3.08
CA ILE A 14 16.20 -9.24 -3.86
C ILE A 14 15.86 -7.75 -3.94
N THR A 15 14.64 -7.41 -4.35
CA THR A 15 14.15 -6.04 -4.30
C THR A 15 13.78 -5.69 -2.87
N ALA A 16 14.45 -4.68 -2.32
CA ALA A 16 14.24 -4.22 -0.96
C ALA A 16 12.94 -3.39 -0.85
N CYS A 17 12.23 -3.50 0.28
CA CYS A 17 10.93 -2.87 0.47
C CYS A 17 10.99 -1.33 0.46
N ASP A 18 12.13 -0.73 0.75
CA ASP A 18 12.36 0.71 0.62
C ASP A 18 12.29 1.18 -0.84
N ALA A 19 12.86 0.41 -1.77
CA ALA A 19 12.72 0.71 -3.20
C ALA A 19 11.26 0.62 -3.67
N VAL A 20 10.52 -0.37 -3.16
CA VAL A 20 9.08 -0.55 -3.44
C VAL A 20 8.28 0.62 -2.87
N ALA A 21 8.53 1.03 -1.63
CA ALA A 21 7.86 2.16 -0.99
C ALA A 21 8.08 3.46 -1.77
N ASN A 22 9.33 3.75 -2.17
CA ASN A 22 9.65 4.91 -3.01
C ASN A 22 8.93 4.87 -4.37
N GLY A 23 8.73 3.68 -4.94
CA GLY A 23 7.96 3.51 -6.17
C GLY A 23 6.47 3.82 -5.98
N ILE A 24 5.89 3.47 -4.83
CA ILE A 24 4.51 3.81 -4.48
C ILE A 24 4.36 5.33 -4.32
N VAL A 25 5.27 5.99 -3.60
CA VAL A 25 5.26 7.45 -3.44
C VAL A 25 5.29 8.15 -4.80
N GLN A 26 6.22 7.77 -5.67
CA GLN A 26 6.30 8.31 -7.03
C GLN A 26 5.01 8.05 -7.82
N ALA A 27 4.41 6.86 -7.70
CA ALA A 27 3.14 6.58 -8.39
C ALA A 27 2.02 7.53 -7.97
N PHE A 28 1.93 7.88 -6.68
CA PHE A 28 0.95 8.86 -6.19
C PHE A 28 1.22 10.26 -6.75
N GLU A 29 2.48 10.69 -6.83
CA GLU A 29 2.86 11.96 -7.43
C GLU A 29 2.51 12.03 -8.93
N LEU A 30 2.78 10.95 -9.67
CA LEU A 30 2.48 10.86 -11.10
C LEU A 30 0.99 10.83 -11.41
N LEU A 31 0.20 10.14 -10.59
CA LEU A 31 -1.26 10.03 -10.77
C LEU A 31 -1.99 11.29 -10.29
N GLY A 32 -1.41 12.02 -9.33
CA GLY A 32 -1.97 13.21 -8.72
C GLY A 32 -3.15 12.91 -7.79
N THR A 33 -4.23 12.32 -8.32
CA THR A 33 -5.39 11.90 -7.52
C THR A 33 -5.57 10.39 -7.59
N VAL A 34 -5.59 9.75 -6.42
CA VAL A 34 -5.86 8.32 -6.27
C VAL A 34 -7.22 8.16 -5.60
N ASP A 35 -8.27 7.95 -6.41
CA ASP A 35 -9.67 7.89 -5.96
C ASP A 35 -10.05 6.56 -5.30
N LYS A 36 -9.16 5.55 -5.36
CA LYS A 36 -9.41 4.22 -4.81
C LYS A 36 -8.58 4.02 -3.56
N PRO A 37 -9.17 3.52 -2.47
CA PRO A 37 -8.41 3.23 -1.26
C PRO A 37 -7.35 2.16 -1.55
N VAL A 38 -6.15 2.40 -1.02
CA VAL A 38 -4.99 1.52 -1.20
C VAL A 38 -4.60 0.94 0.15
N VAL A 39 -4.53 -0.37 0.25
CA VAL A 39 -3.95 -1.06 1.41
C VAL A 39 -2.58 -1.56 1.02
N VAL A 40 -1.58 -1.38 1.87
CA VAL A 40 -0.21 -1.82 1.61
C VAL A 40 0.28 -2.71 2.76
N ARG A 41 0.94 -3.81 2.41
CA ARG A 41 1.69 -4.64 3.35
C ARG A 41 3.07 -4.92 2.75
N LEU A 42 4.10 -4.44 3.46
CA LEU A 42 5.50 -4.67 3.14
C LEU A 42 6.12 -5.59 4.19
N ASP A 43 6.74 -6.68 3.75
CA ASP A 43 7.44 -7.64 4.60
C ASP A 43 8.75 -8.09 3.94
N GLY A 44 9.72 -8.61 4.69
CA GLY A 44 11.02 -9.03 4.18
C GLY A 44 12.12 -7.95 4.25
N ASN A 45 13.02 -7.94 3.26
CA ASN A 45 14.22 -7.11 3.28
C ASN A 45 13.88 -5.60 3.34
N ASN A 46 14.47 -4.87 4.30
CA ASN A 46 14.22 -3.44 4.57
C ASN A 46 12.73 -3.06 4.78
N ALA A 47 11.87 -4.00 5.18
CA ALA A 47 10.44 -3.71 5.34
C ALA A 47 10.15 -2.59 6.36
N ALA A 48 10.95 -2.48 7.43
CA ALA A 48 10.80 -1.40 8.41
C ALA A 48 11.04 -0.01 7.80
N LEU A 49 12.08 0.13 6.98
CA LEU A 49 12.37 1.37 6.28
C LEU A 49 11.31 1.67 5.22
N GLY A 50 10.85 0.66 4.47
CA GLY A 50 9.76 0.82 3.51
C GLY A 50 8.47 1.32 4.14
N ARG A 51 8.11 0.80 5.32
CA ARG A 51 6.94 1.28 6.08
C ARG A 51 7.11 2.73 6.53
N GLN A 52 8.30 3.07 7.05
CA GLN A 52 8.59 4.45 7.46
C GLN A 52 8.49 5.44 6.30
N ILE A 53 8.99 5.08 5.11
CA ILE A 53 8.88 5.93 3.90
C ILE A 53 7.40 6.21 3.57
N LEU A 54 6.53 5.20 3.68
CA LEU A 54 5.10 5.36 3.41
C LEU A 54 4.40 6.17 4.52
N ASP A 55 4.81 6.03 5.77
CA ASP A 55 4.28 6.82 6.90
C ASP A 55 4.68 8.30 6.76
N ASP A 56 5.94 8.57 6.42
CA ASP A 56 6.48 9.93 6.24
C ASP A 56 5.86 10.64 5.03
N ALA A 57 5.45 9.89 4.00
CA ALA A 57 4.82 10.42 2.80
C ALA A 57 3.34 10.81 3.00
N ASP A 58 2.69 10.34 4.07
CA ASP A 58 1.28 10.64 4.43
C ASP A 58 0.31 10.60 3.23
N LEU A 59 0.42 9.53 2.43
CA LEU A 59 -0.30 9.44 1.16
C LEU A 59 -1.81 9.29 1.37
N PRO A 60 -2.65 10.15 0.76
CA PRO A 60 -4.09 10.15 1.01
C PRO A 60 -4.75 8.86 0.53
N GLY A 61 -5.54 8.23 1.40
CA GLY A 61 -6.26 6.99 1.07
C GLY A 61 -5.40 5.73 1.09
N LEU A 62 -4.13 5.82 1.49
CA LEU A 62 -3.27 4.67 1.75
C LEU A 62 -3.42 4.20 3.21
N SER A 63 -3.42 2.90 3.43
CA SER A 63 -3.42 2.29 4.77
C SER A 63 -2.40 1.16 4.84
N GLN A 64 -1.47 1.25 5.79
CA GLN A 64 -0.48 0.19 6.03
C GLN A 64 -1.02 -0.87 6.98
N MET A 65 -0.65 -2.13 6.75
CA MET A 65 -1.06 -3.28 7.57
C MET A 65 0.11 -4.25 7.77
N ASP A 66 0.27 -4.74 9.00
CA ASP A 66 1.41 -5.58 9.38
C ASP A 66 1.27 -7.04 8.91
N THR A 67 0.05 -7.56 8.92
CA THR A 67 -0.25 -8.96 8.60
C THR A 67 -1.03 -9.10 7.31
N MET A 68 -0.81 -10.20 6.61
CA MET A 68 -1.56 -10.53 5.39
C MET A 68 -3.07 -10.56 5.65
N ASP A 69 -3.50 -11.17 6.77
CA ASP A 69 -4.92 -11.30 7.11
C ASP A 69 -5.58 -9.95 7.38
N ASN A 70 -4.92 -9.07 8.14
CA ASN A 70 -5.45 -7.73 8.39
C ASN A 70 -5.50 -6.89 7.12
N ALA A 71 -4.48 -6.99 6.28
CA ALA A 71 -4.41 -6.27 5.02
C ALA A 71 -5.51 -6.71 4.03
N ALA A 72 -5.68 -8.02 3.86
CA ALA A 72 -6.73 -8.58 3.02
C ALA A 72 -8.13 -8.22 3.54
N ARG A 73 -8.37 -8.36 4.86
CA ARG A 73 -9.64 -7.98 5.48
C ARG A 73 -9.95 -6.50 5.25
N ARG A 74 -8.97 -5.62 5.49
CA ARG A 74 -9.15 -4.18 5.30
C ARG A 74 -9.48 -3.84 3.85
N ALA A 75 -8.78 -4.43 2.89
CA ALA A 75 -9.05 -4.20 1.47
C ALA A 75 -10.47 -4.63 1.10
N ALA A 76 -10.91 -5.80 1.57
CA ALA A 76 -12.27 -6.30 1.33
C ALA A 76 -13.35 -5.38 1.97
N GLU A 77 -13.12 -4.90 3.19
CA GLU A 77 -14.03 -3.95 3.86
C GLU A 77 -14.16 -2.64 3.06
N LEU A 78 -13.04 -2.10 2.57
CA LEU A 78 -13.01 -0.88 1.78
C LEU A 78 -13.71 -1.08 0.41
N ALA A 79 -13.51 -2.23 -0.22
CA ALA A 79 -14.21 -2.59 -1.45
C ALA A 79 -15.73 -2.68 -1.26
N ALA A 80 -16.18 -3.23 -0.13
CA ALA A 80 -17.60 -3.39 0.20
C ALA A 80 -18.29 -2.05 0.55
N GLN A 81 -17.58 -1.11 1.17
CA GLN A 81 -18.11 0.23 1.49
C GLN A 81 -18.33 1.09 0.25
N GLY A 82 -17.52 0.89 -0.78
CA GLY A 82 -17.66 1.57 -2.06
C GLY A 82 -18.60 0.86 -3.05
N ALA A 83 -19.29 -0.22 -2.64
CA ALA A 83 -20.19 -1.00 -3.48
C ALA A 83 -21.50 -0.26 -3.77
#